data_AF-A0A1G2H8Q6-F1
#
_entry.id   AF-A0A1G2H8Q6-F1
#
_cell.length_a   1.000
_cell.length_b   1.000
_cell.length_c   1.000
_cell.angle_alpha   90.00
_cell.angle_beta   90.00
_cell.angle_gamma   90.00
#
_symmetry.space_group_name_H-M   'P 1'
#
loop_
_entity.id
_entity.type
_entity.pdbx_description
1 polymer ?
#
loop_
_entity_poly.entity_id
_entity_poly.type
_entity_poly.pdbx_seq_one_letter_code
_entity_poly.pdbx_strand_id
1 'polypeptide(L)'
;MKWVIKRFGDNFKSTEWHKKNQWRVIWTVGTPLTNVWAPAVEELIFRAPLIIAFGAMSSVAWYGVFVSSGLFALSHWFGNKIWMPEILSARENGDHKSDDVVAEVDRLHQKAGRRILVQKVLHVVLTFPLGILAGYYGIKYQSIWVSFGIHSAWNLIMPFVLPLFVLLGMLAFLGISSLWDRMRWKWRRS
;
A
#
# COMPACT_ATOMS: atom_id res chain seq x y z
N MET A 1 -15.05 -11.95 1.73
CA MET A 1 -16.13 -10.95 1.91
C MET A 1 -17.45 -11.55 2.45
N LYS A 2 -17.89 -12.75 2.02
CA LYS A 2 -19.14 -13.38 2.50
C LYS A 2 -19.26 -13.49 4.03
N TRP A 3 -18.16 -13.73 4.76
CA TRP A 3 -18.17 -13.78 6.22
C TRP A 3 -18.41 -12.41 6.89
N VAL A 4 -17.81 -11.34 6.36
CA VAL A 4 -18.01 -9.97 6.86
C VAL A 4 -19.46 -9.54 6.66
N ILE A 5 -20.01 -9.82 5.48
CA ILE A 5 -21.44 -9.57 5.18
C ILE A 5 -22.34 -10.42 6.09
N LYS A 6 -21.99 -11.68 6.37
CA LYS A 6 -22.75 -12.52 7.32
C LYS A 6 -22.73 -11.94 8.75
N ARG A 7 -21.63 -11.30 9.16
CA ARG A 7 -21.47 -10.76 10.52
C ARG A 7 -22.13 -9.39 10.71
N PHE A 8 -22.08 -8.53 9.71
CA PHE A 8 -22.56 -7.15 9.80
C PHE A 8 -23.85 -6.89 8.99
N GLY A 9 -24.29 -7.84 8.17
CA GLY A 9 -25.47 -7.71 7.32
C GLY A 9 -25.30 -6.65 6.23
N ASP A 10 -26.43 -6.13 5.75
CA ASP A 10 -26.46 -5.05 4.76
C ASP A 10 -25.95 -3.71 5.32
N ASN A 11 -25.85 -3.56 6.64
CA ASN A 11 -25.25 -2.37 7.27
C ASN A 11 -23.79 -2.15 6.82
N PHE A 12 -23.06 -3.22 6.45
CA PHE A 12 -21.69 -3.09 5.94
C PHE A 12 -21.62 -2.45 4.55
N LYS A 13 -22.75 -2.29 3.86
CA LYS A 13 -22.84 -1.52 2.61
C LYS A 13 -23.11 -0.04 2.86
N SER A 14 -23.59 0.32 4.06
CA SER A 14 -23.96 1.70 4.41
C SER A 14 -22.73 2.54 4.78
N THR A 15 -22.49 3.60 4.03
CA THR A 15 -21.46 4.59 4.36
C THR A 15 -21.76 5.31 5.69
N GLU A 16 -23.03 5.47 6.05
CA GLU A 16 -23.47 6.08 7.31
C GLU A 16 -23.11 5.19 8.50
N TRP A 17 -23.42 3.91 8.37
CA TRP A 17 -23.08 2.92 9.37
C TRP A 17 -21.56 2.85 9.57
N HIS A 18 -20.79 2.87 8.48
CA HIS A 18 -19.33 2.91 8.52
C HIS A 18 -18.80 4.14 9.25
N LYS A 19 -19.39 5.32 9.04
CA LYS A 19 -19.03 6.54 9.77
C LYS A 19 -19.23 6.37 11.28
N LYS A 20 -20.39 5.85 11.69
CA LYS A 20 -20.73 5.63 13.10
C LYS A 20 -19.88 4.53 13.76
N ASN A 21 -19.37 3.57 12.99
CA ASN A 21 -18.68 2.37 13.48
C ASN A 21 -17.22 2.27 13.01
N GLN A 22 -16.59 3.37 12.62
CA GLN A 22 -15.29 3.37 11.94
C GLN A 22 -14.22 2.57 12.71
N TRP A 23 -14.07 2.83 14.01
CA TRP A 23 -13.09 2.12 14.85
C TRP A 23 -13.36 0.62 14.94
N ARG A 24 -14.64 0.23 15.08
CA ARG A 24 -15.02 -1.18 15.13
C ARG A 24 -14.65 -1.89 13.83
N VAL A 25 -14.90 -1.25 12.68
CA VAL A 25 -14.56 -1.80 11.36
C VAL A 25 -13.04 -1.90 11.18
N ILE A 26 -12.29 -0.85 11.55
CA ILE A 26 -10.83 -0.85 11.49
C ILE A 26 -10.25 -2.01 12.30
N TRP A 27 -10.64 -2.15 13.57
CA TRP A 27 -10.05 -3.16 14.45
C TRP A 27 -10.48 -4.60 14.14
N THR A 28 -11.72 -4.81 13.70
CA THR A 28 -12.25 -6.18 13.49
C THR A 28 -12.07 -6.70 12.08
N VAL A 29 -11.95 -5.81 11.09
CA VAL A 29 -11.85 -6.18 9.67
C VAL A 29 -10.61 -5.58 9.04
N GLY A 30 -10.43 -4.25 9.13
CA GLY A 30 -9.34 -3.54 8.44
C GLY A 30 -7.96 -4.04 8.84
N THR A 31 -7.54 -3.76 10.07
CA THR A 31 -6.21 -4.07 10.58
C THR A 31 -5.84 -5.56 10.45
N PRO A 32 -6.68 -6.53 10.85
CA PRO A 32 -6.35 -7.95 10.68
C PRO A 32 -6.26 -8.36 9.20
N LEU A 33 -7.12 -7.81 8.34
CA LEU A 33 -7.09 -8.15 6.92
C LEU A 33 -5.82 -7.60 6.26
N THR A 34 -5.47 -6.35 6.50
CA THR A 34 -4.35 -5.67 5.82
C THR A 34 -2.99 -6.04 6.40
N ASN A 35 -2.89 -6.35 7.69
CA ASN A 35 -1.61 -6.59 8.35
C ASN A 35 -1.33 -8.06 8.69
N VAL A 36 -2.30 -8.96 8.52
CA VAL A 36 -2.13 -10.39 8.83
C VAL A 36 -2.58 -11.24 7.66
N TRP A 37 -3.86 -11.20 7.29
CA TRP A 37 -4.39 -12.12 6.29
C TRP A 37 -3.86 -11.87 4.88
N ALA A 38 -3.86 -10.61 4.42
CA ALA A 38 -3.34 -10.26 3.09
C ALA A 38 -1.84 -10.61 2.97
N PRO A 39 -0.95 -10.18 3.88
CA PRO A 39 0.45 -10.60 3.86
C PRO A 39 0.62 -12.12 3.85
N ALA A 40 -0.10 -12.86 4.70
CA ALA A 40 0.03 -14.32 4.75
C ALA A 40 -0.32 -14.98 3.41
N VAL A 41 -1.43 -14.58 2.78
CA VAL A 41 -1.84 -15.11 1.47
C VAL A 41 -0.86 -14.72 0.38
N GLU A 42 -0.43 -13.46 0.34
CA GLU A 42 0.50 -12.97 -0.67
C GLU A 42 1.86 -13.66 -0.56
N GLU A 43 2.39 -13.85 0.65
CA GLU A 43 3.65 -14.58 0.84
C GLU A 43 3.54 -16.05 0.46
N LEU A 44 2.41 -16.71 0.73
CA LEU A 44 2.18 -18.09 0.29
C LEU A 44 2.17 -18.21 -1.24
N ILE A 45 1.61 -17.23 -1.95
CA ILE A 45 1.55 -17.25 -3.41
C ILE A 45 2.92 -16.94 -4.01
N PHE A 46 3.61 -15.91 -3.51
CA PHE A 46 4.80 -15.39 -4.19
C PHE A 46 6.12 -15.92 -3.62
N ARG A 47 6.20 -16.25 -2.33
CA ARG A 47 7.47 -16.56 -1.64
C ARG A 47 7.61 -18.03 -1.31
N ALA A 48 6.54 -18.72 -0.93
CA ALA A 48 6.61 -20.16 -0.71
C ALA A 48 7.19 -20.92 -1.92
N PRO A 49 6.81 -20.64 -3.19
CA PRO A 49 7.42 -21.29 -4.34
C PRO A 49 8.93 -21.05 -4.46
N LEU A 50 9.40 -19.83 -4.15
CA LEU A 50 10.83 -19.51 -4.17
C LEU A 50 11.60 -20.26 -3.08
N ILE A 51 11.07 -20.30 -1.86
CA ILE A 51 11.71 -20.98 -0.73
C ILE A 51 11.80 -22.48 -0.99
N ILE A 52 10.75 -23.08 -1.55
CA ILE A 52 10.73 -24.51 -1.91
C ILE A 52 11.70 -24.81 -3.06
N ALA A 53 11.76 -23.95 -4.08
CA ALA A 53 12.61 -24.16 -5.24
C ALA A 53 14.10 -23.94 -4.95
N PHE A 54 14.44 -23.06 -4.00
CA PHE A 54 15.81 -22.66 -3.70
C PHE A 54 16.14 -22.91 -2.22
N GLY A 55 16.96 -23.93 -1.95
CA GLY A 55 17.44 -24.24 -0.59
C GLY A 55 18.46 -23.23 -0.02
N ALA A 56 19.03 -22.37 -0.86
CA ALA A 56 19.94 -21.30 -0.47
C ALA A 56 19.97 -20.20 -1.52
N MET A 57 20.45 -19.00 -1.13
CA MET A 57 20.66 -17.90 -2.07
C MET A 57 21.82 -18.23 -3.02
N SER A 58 21.51 -18.23 -4.32
CA SER A 58 22.46 -18.39 -5.42
C SER A 58 22.23 -17.32 -6.48
N SER A 59 23.11 -17.23 -7.47
CA SER A 59 22.90 -16.35 -8.64
C SER A 59 21.60 -16.67 -9.37
N VAL A 60 21.20 -17.94 -9.43
CA VAL A 60 19.93 -18.37 -10.04
C VAL A 60 18.73 -17.94 -9.19
N ALA A 61 18.84 -18.06 -7.86
CA ALA A 61 17.79 -17.65 -6.94
C ALA A 61 17.44 -16.16 -7.06
N TRP A 62 18.44 -15.30 -7.32
CA TRP A 62 18.20 -13.87 -7.55
C TRP A 62 17.26 -13.60 -8.73
N TYR A 63 17.38 -14.32 -9.85
CA TYR A 63 16.43 -14.18 -10.96
C TYR A 63 15.01 -14.55 -10.52
N GLY A 64 14.85 -15.64 -9.76
CA GLY A 64 13.57 -16.02 -9.17
C GLY A 64 13.00 -14.94 -8.26
N VAL A 65 13.82 -14.35 -7.38
CA VAL A 65 13.44 -13.23 -6.51
C VAL A 65 12.98 -12.03 -7.33
N PHE A 66 13.71 -11.62 -8.36
CA PHE A 66 13.32 -10.48 -9.20
C PHE A 66 12.00 -10.73 -9.95
N VAL A 67 11.84 -11.92 -10.55
CA VAL A 67 10.61 -12.28 -11.27
C VAL A 67 9.41 -12.31 -10.32
N SER A 68 9.51 -13.01 -9.19
CA SER A 68 8.44 -13.06 -8.19
C SER A 68 8.11 -11.66 -7.63
N SER A 69 9.13 -10.82 -7.38
CA SER A 69 8.93 -9.45 -6.91
C SER A 69 8.26 -8.57 -7.95
N GLY A 70 8.59 -8.76 -9.23
CA GLY A 70 7.91 -8.09 -10.34
C GLY A 70 6.43 -8.48 -10.42
N LEU A 71 6.13 -9.78 -10.37
CA LEU A 71 4.75 -10.27 -10.37
C LEU A 71 3.96 -9.79 -9.15
N PHE A 72 4.58 -9.82 -7.97
CA PHE A 72 4.02 -9.28 -6.74
C PHE A 72 3.73 -7.78 -6.84
N ALA A 73 4.67 -6.99 -7.36
CA ALA A 73 4.44 -5.56 -7.53
C ALA A 73 3.33 -5.29 -8.56
N LEU A 74 3.31 -6.01 -9.69
CA LEU A 74 2.28 -5.88 -10.71
C LEU A 74 0.89 -6.32 -10.22
N SER A 75 0.77 -7.29 -9.31
CA SER A 75 -0.54 -7.64 -8.74
C SER A 75 -1.16 -6.46 -7.98
N HIS A 76 -0.35 -5.55 -7.43
CA HIS A 76 -0.79 -4.34 -6.76
C HIS A 76 -1.24 -3.23 -7.73
N TRP A 77 -1.06 -3.40 -9.05
CA TRP A 77 -1.64 -2.49 -10.04
C TRP A 77 -3.17 -2.60 -10.11
N PHE A 78 -3.68 -3.82 -9.90
CA PHE A 78 -5.10 -4.14 -10.02
C PHE A 78 -5.88 -3.72 -8.75
N GLY A 79 -7.20 -3.63 -8.90
CA GLY A 79 -8.13 -3.27 -7.83
C GLY A 79 -8.40 -1.78 -7.65
N ASN A 80 -9.40 -1.50 -6.83
CA ASN A 80 -9.83 -0.15 -6.48
C ASN A 80 -8.86 0.46 -5.46
N LYS A 81 -8.38 1.68 -5.74
CA LYS A 81 -7.51 2.44 -4.82
C LYS A 81 -8.27 3.47 -4.00
N ILE A 82 -9.60 3.37 -3.99
CA ILE A 82 -10.47 4.18 -3.13
C ILE A 82 -10.65 3.47 -1.80
N TRP A 83 -10.26 4.13 -0.71
CA TRP A 83 -10.32 3.61 0.64
C TRP A 83 -11.47 4.25 1.43
N MET A 84 -11.91 3.58 2.50
CA MET A 84 -13.00 4.06 3.35
C MET A 84 -12.79 5.51 3.86
N PRO A 85 -11.59 5.95 4.28
CA PRO A 85 -11.38 7.34 4.68
C PRO A 85 -11.69 8.37 3.58
N GLU A 86 -11.46 8.03 2.31
CA GLU A 86 -11.77 8.92 1.19
C GLU A 86 -13.28 9.02 0.95
N ILE A 87 -14.01 7.92 1.12
CA ILE A 87 -15.48 7.88 1.06
C ILE A 87 -16.08 8.71 2.20
N LEU A 88 -15.58 8.52 3.43
CA LEU A 88 -16.04 9.25 4.60
C LEU A 88 -15.73 10.75 4.51
N SER A 89 -14.55 11.11 4.01
CA SER A 89 -14.18 12.52 3.78
C SER A 89 -15.04 13.17 2.70
N ALA A 90 -15.34 12.47 1.60
CA ALA A 90 -16.26 12.96 0.58
C ALA A 90 -17.66 13.25 1.16
N ARG A 91 -18.16 12.36 2.03
CA ARG A 91 -19.42 12.56 2.75
C ARG A 91 -19.39 13.76 3.70
N GLU A 92 -18.33 13.92 4.48
CA GLU A 92 -18.17 15.05 5.40
C GLU A 92 -18.14 16.40 4.68
N ASN A 93 -17.59 16.42 3.47
CA ASN A 93 -17.54 17.60 2.62
C ASN A 93 -18.84 17.83 1.81
N GLY A 94 -19.89 17.02 2.02
CA GLY A 94 -21.15 17.11 1.29
C GLY A 94 -21.10 16.55 -0.15
N ASP A 95 -19.98 16.01 -0.61
CA ASP A 95 -19.78 15.39 -1.92
C ASP A 95 -20.07 13.88 -1.86
N HIS A 96 -21.28 13.49 -1.46
CA HIS A 96 -21.76 12.09 -1.52
C HIS A 96 -23.07 12.00 -2.32
N LYS A 97 -23.30 10.88 -3.01
CA LYS A 97 -24.49 10.67 -3.84
C LYS A 97 -25.33 9.48 -3.41
N SER A 98 -24.74 8.53 -2.71
CA SER A 98 -25.40 7.31 -2.24
C SER A 98 -24.92 6.95 -0.84
N ASP A 99 -25.75 6.24 -0.08
CA ASP A 99 -25.32 5.58 1.15
C ASP A 99 -24.65 4.23 0.88
N ASP A 100 -24.52 3.79 -0.38
CA ASP A 100 -23.87 2.53 -0.73
C ASP A 100 -22.35 2.70 -0.97
N VAL A 101 -21.54 1.95 -0.22
CA VAL A 101 -20.07 1.98 -0.30
C VAL A 101 -19.57 1.62 -1.70
N VAL A 102 -20.18 0.65 -2.40
CA VAL A 102 -19.71 0.21 -3.72
C VAL A 102 -19.98 1.30 -4.75
N ALA A 103 -21.18 1.86 -4.76
CA ALA A 103 -21.55 2.96 -5.63
C ALA A 103 -20.64 4.19 -5.43
N GLU A 104 -20.31 4.52 -4.18
CA GLU A 104 -19.39 5.62 -3.89
C GLU A 104 -17.94 5.33 -4.29
N VAL A 105 -17.47 4.09 -4.13
CA VAL A 105 -16.14 3.67 -4.64
C VAL A 105 -16.06 3.87 -6.14
N ASP A 106 -17.05 3.40 -6.90
CA ASP A 106 -17.04 3.49 -8.37
C ASP A 106 -17.11 4.95 -8.84
N ARG A 107 -17.96 5.76 -8.19
CA ARG A 107 -18.07 7.20 -8.47
C ARG A 107 -16.75 7.93 -8.22
N LEU A 108 -16.14 7.72 -7.06
CA LEU A 108 -14.86 8.35 -6.71
C LEU A 108 -13.73 7.85 -7.61
N HIS A 109 -13.79 6.58 -8.03
CA HIS A 109 -12.82 6.02 -8.97
C HIS A 109 -12.85 6.76 -10.31
N GLN A 110 -14.05 6.99 -10.86
CA GLN A 110 -14.22 7.72 -12.12
C GLN A 110 -13.76 9.18 -12.00
N LYS A 111 -13.99 9.83 -10.85
CA LYS A 111 -13.61 11.23 -10.61
C LYS A 111 -12.10 11.42 -10.42
N ALA A 112 -11.41 10.45 -9.80
CA ALA A 112 -10.03 10.64 -9.35
C ALA A 112 -8.95 10.41 -10.43
N GLY A 113 -9.27 9.79 -11.56
CA GLY A 113 -8.43 9.68 -12.78
C GLY A 113 -6.91 9.64 -12.55
N ARG A 114 -6.25 10.80 -12.67
CA ARG A 114 -4.78 10.95 -12.54
C ARG A 114 -4.25 10.59 -11.15
N ARG A 115 -4.98 10.90 -10.07
CA ARG A 115 -4.58 10.58 -8.70
C ARG A 115 -4.46 9.08 -8.49
N ILE A 116 -5.43 8.31 -8.98
CA ILE A 116 -5.42 6.84 -8.88
C ILE A 116 -4.25 6.26 -9.65
N LEU A 117 -3.95 6.80 -10.84
CA LEU A 117 -2.78 6.36 -11.60
C LEU A 117 -1.48 6.57 -10.81
N VAL A 118 -1.29 7.76 -10.22
CA VAL A 118 -0.11 8.05 -9.38
C VAL A 118 -0.05 7.11 -8.18
N GLN A 119 -1.16 6.86 -7.49
CA GLN A 119 -1.23 5.92 -6.37
C GLN A 119 -0.87 4.49 -6.81
N LYS A 120 -1.35 4.03 -7.97
CA LYS A 120 -1.01 2.71 -8.52
C LYS A 120 0.47 2.59 -8.82
N VAL A 121 1.04 3.56 -9.53
CA VAL A 121 2.49 3.58 -9.84
C VAL A 121 3.32 3.58 -8.57
N LEU A 122 2.98 4.46 -7.61
CA LEU A 122 3.69 4.53 -6.34
C LEU A 122 3.61 3.20 -5.58
N HIS A 123 2.44 2.57 -5.57
CA HIS A 123 2.25 1.28 -4.89
C HIS A 123 3.11 0.18 -5.53
N VAL A 124 3.17 0.09 -6.85
CA VAL A 124 4.05 -0.86 -7.57
C VAL A 124 5.52 -0.58 -7.24
N VAL A 125 5.95 0.68 -7.33
CA VAL A 125 7.35 1.08 -7.08
C VAL A 125 7.76 0.79 -5.64
N LEU A 126 6.87 0.98 -4.66
CA LEU A 126 7.18 0.73 -3.24
C LEU A 126 7.11 -0.76 -2.87
N THR A 127 6.22 -1.54 -3.50
CA THR A 127 6.08 -2.98 -3.21
C THR A 127 7.16 -3.83 -3.88
N PHE A 128 7.77 -3.36 -4.97
CA PHE A 128 8.85 -4.11 -5.62
C PHE A 128 10.08 -4.32 -4.71
N PRO A 129 10.66 -3.29 -4.06
CA PRO A 129 11.74 -3.46 -3.09
C PRO A 129 11.34 -4.33 -1.89
N LEU A 130 10.12 -4.17 -1.38
CA LEU A 130 9.58 -5.06 -0.34
C LEU A 130 9.62 -6.52 -0.81
N GLY A 131 9.18 -6.77 -2.04
CA GLY A 131 9.17 -8.10 -2.61
C GLY A 131 10.56 -8.73 -2.71
N ILE A 132 11.57 -7.93 -3.06
CA ILE A 132 12.96 -8.35 -3.11
C ILE A 132 13.47 -8.70 -1.72
N LEU A 133 13.22 -7.82 -0.74
CA LEU A 133 13.64 -8.03 0.65
C LEU A 133 13.00 -9.29 1.24
N ALA A 134 11.68 -9.44 1.10
CA ALA A 134 10.94 -10.60 1.59
C ALA A 134 11.38 -11.90 0.89
N GLY A 135 11.66 -11.86 -0.42
CA GLY A 135 12.16 -13.00 -1.18
C GLY A 135 13.58 -13.41 -0.77
N TYR A 136 14.50 -12.45 -0.69
CA TYR A 136 15.88 -12.69 -0.24
C TYR A 136 15.94 -13.31 1.15
N TYR A 137 15.25 -12.71 2.12
CA TYR A 137 15.27 -13.20 3.50
C TYR A 137 14.48 -14.50 3.68
N GLY A 138 13.41 -14.70 2.91
CA GLY A 138 12.67 -15.96 2.87
C GLY A 138 13.56 -17.14 2.48
N ILE A 139 14.35 -17.00 1.41
CA ILE A 139 15.29 -18.03 0.95
C ILE A 139 16.47 -18.15 1.92
N LYS A 140 17.06 -17.03 2.37
CA LYS A 140 18.22 -17.03 3.28
C LYS A 140 17.94 -17.78 4.58
N TYR A 141 16.76 -17.60 5.16
CA TYR A 141 16.37 -18.24 6.42
C TYR A 141 15.47 -19.47 6.25
N GLN A 142 15.17 -19.86 5.00
CA GLN A 142 14.27 -20.97 4.67
C GLN A 142 12.95 -20.91 5.46
N SER A 143 12.37 -19.71 5.58
CA SER A 143 11.24 -19.48 6.48
C SER A 143 10.24 -18.49 5.90
N ILE A 144 9.04 -19.00 5.62
CA ILE A 144 7.91 -18.18 5.17
C ILE A 144 7.48 -17.15 6.22
N TRP A 145 7.69 -17.46 7.51
CA TRP A 145 7.37 -16.57 8.62
C TRP A 145 8.25 -15.32 8.64
N VAL A 146 9.49 -15.41 8.15
CA VAL A 146 10.36 -14.23 8.02
C VAL A 146 9.82 -13.31 6.93
N SER A 147 9.47 -13.83 5.76
CA SER A 147 8.87 -13.04 4.68
C SER A 147 7.53 -12.42 5.12
N PHE A 148 6.68 -13.20 5.78
CA PHE A 148 5.42 -12.73 6.38
C PHE A 148 5.64 -11.62 7.42
N GLY A 149 6.63 -11.76 8.29
CA GLY A 149 6.96 -10.76 9.31
C GLY A 149 7.44 -9.45 8.70
N ILE A 150 8.32 -9.51 7.69
CA ILE A 150 8.78 -8.34 6.94
C ILE A 150 7.60 -7.61 6.29
N HIS A 151 6.71 -8.36 5.63
CA HIS A 151 5.54 -7.79 4.97
C HIS A 151 4.55 -7.19 5.97
N SER A 152 4.22 -7.90 7.04
CA SER A 152 3.32 -7.41 8.09
C SER A 152 3.87 -6.14 8.75
N ALA A 153 5.17 -6.12 9.04
CA ALA A 153 5.85 -4.95 9.58
C ALA A 153 5.83 -3.78 8.58
N TRP A 154 6.03 -4.04 7.28
CA TRP A 154 5.91 -3.04 6.23
C TRP A 154 4.52 -2.38 6.23
N ASN A 155 3.44 -3.18 6.24
CA ASN A 155 2.08 -2.66 6.24
C ASN A 155 1.75 -1.85 7.50
N LEU A 156 2.33 -2.22 8.64
CA LEU A 156 2.15 -1.50 9.90
C LEU A 156 2.93 -0.19 9.96
N ILE A 157 4.17 -0.17 9.46
CA ILE A 157 5.13 0.93 9.66
C ILE A 157 5.08 1.94 8.52
N MET A 158 4.95 1.49 7.27
CA MET A 158 5.03 2.36 6.10
C MET A 158 4.00 3.50 6.04
N PRO A 159 2.75 3.33 6.51
CA PRO A 159 1.80 4.45 6.58
C PRO A 159 2.31 5.63 7.40
N PHE A 160 3.17 5.40 8.39
CA PHE A 160 3.77 6.45 9.23
C PHE A 160 5.10 6.95 8.67
N VAL A 161 5.90 6.04 8.12
CA VAL A 161 7.25 6.33 7.63
C VAL A 161 7.24 7.06 6.28
N LEU A 162 6.30 6.74 5.39
CA LEU A 162 6.23 7.35 4.06
C LEU A 162 5.98 8.88 4.12
N PRO A 163 4.99 9.40 4.89
CA PRO A 163 4.81 10.84 5.05
C PRO A 163 6.05 11.54 5.61
N LEU A 164 6.77 10.91 6.53
CA LEU A 164 8.00 11.45 7.11
C LEU A 164 9.08 11.58 6.03
N PHE A 165 9.28 10.57 5.19
CA PHE A 165 10.23 10.65 4.07
C PHE A 165 9.84 11.72 3.05
N VAL A 166 8.55 11.86 2.72
CA VAL A 166 8.07 12.92 1.83
C VAL A 166 8.37 14.30 2.41
N LEU A 167 8.10 14.51 3.71
CA LEU A 167 8.40 15.76 4.39
C LEU A 167 9.90 16.08 4.35
N LEU A 168 10.76 15.13 4.69
CA LEU A 168 12.22 15.30 4.64
C LEU A 168 12.72 15.61 3.23
N GLY A 169 12.18 14.95 2.21
CA GLY A 169 12.49 15.22 0.81
C GLY A 169 12.08 16.64 0.38
N MET A 170 10.90 17.11 0.80
CA MET A 170 10.47 18.49 0.55
C MET A 170 11.38 19.52 1.22
N LEU A 171 11.78 19.29 2.48
CA LEU A 171 12.70 20.18 3.19
C LEU A 171 14.08 20.25 2.51
N ALA A 172 14.61 19.10 2.08
CA ALA A 172 15.86 19.04 1.34
C ALA A 172 15.77 19.79 0.01
N PHE A 173 14.69 19.59 -0.75
CA PHE A 173 14.46 20.29 -2.01
C PHE A 173 14.42 21.81 -1.81
N LEU A 174 13.62 22.29 -0.85
CA LEU A 174 13.54 23.72 -0.53
C LEU A 174 14.89 24.30 -0.12
N GLY A 175 15.68 23.55 0.67
CA GLY A 175 17.04 23.94 1.05
C GLY A 175 17.96 24.09 -0.17
N ILE A 176 17.97 23.11 -1.08
CA ILE A 176 18.77 23.14 -2.31
C ILE A 176 18.33 24.29 -3.22
N SER A 177 17.02 24.47 -3.43
CA SER A 177 16.49 25.58 -4.24
C SER A 177 16.87 26.94 -3.66
N SER A 178 16.79 27.11 -2.33
CA SER A 178 17.20 28.36 -1.68
C SER A 178 18.69 28.65 -1.85
N LEU A 179 19.55 27.62 -1.72
CA LEU A 179 20.98 27.76 -1.95
C LEU A 179 21.29 28.12 -3.41
N TRP A 180 20.60 27.46 -4.35
CA TRP A 180 20.71 27.73 -5.78
C TRP A 180 20.32 29.16 -6.14
N ASP A 181 19.19 29.65 -5.61
CA ASP A 181 18.75 31.03 -5.81
C ASP A 181 19.78 32.01 -5.26
N ARG A 182 20.29 31.80 -4.04
CA ARG A 182 21.35 32.63 -3.46
C ARG A 182 22.59 32.69 -4.34
N MET A 183 23.02 31.56 -4.91
CA MET A 183 24.14 31.52 -5.86
C MET A 183 23.84 32.29 -7.14
N ARG A 184 22.67 32.09 -7.73
CA ARG A 184 22.24 32.77 -8.96
C ARG A 184 22.16 34.28 -8.79
N TRP A 185 21.67 34.75 -7.65
CA TRP A 185 21.63 36.17 -7.32
C TRP A 185 23.02 36.78 -7.16
N LYS A 186 23.99 36.05 -6.56
CA LYS A 186 25.38 36.51 -6.49
C LYS A 186 25.99 36.66 -7.88
N TRP A 187 25.80 35.69 -8.77
CA TRP A 187 26.32 35.74 -10.14
C TRP A 187 25.71 36.85 -11.00
N ARG A 188 24.48 37.31 -10.73
CA ARG A 188 23.89 38.45 -11.46
C ARG A 188 24.41 39.82 -11.01
N ARG A 189 25.10 39.90 -9.88
CA ARG A 189 25.64 41.15 -9.31
C ARG A 189 27.15 41.32 -9.52
N SER A 190 27.83 40.30 -10.03
CA SER A 190 29.24 40.34 -10.47
C SER A 190 29.28 40.55 -11.97
#